data_AF-A0AA38UTK4-F1
#
_entry.id   AF-A0AA38UTK4-F1
#
_cell.length_a   1.000
_cell.length_b   1.000
_cell.length_c   1.000
_cell.angle_alpha   90.00
_cell.angle_beta   90.00
_cell.angle_gamma   90.00
#
_symmetry.space_group_name_H-M   'P 1'
#
loop_
_entity.id
_entity.type
_entity.pdbx_description
1 polymer ?
#
loop_
_entity_poly.entity_id
_entity_poly.type
_entity_poly.pdbx_seq_one_letter_code
_entity_poly.pdbx_strand_id
1 'polypeptide(L)'
;MIDEVRGAILPFLIAIGGVYGLVLVLLGWKLGCWHFFKYHSCIPEIEKMGTTPSLGQKPGGTVVICGGSIAGLLAAQVCSDFFKYVIIVEPEQWLTSEDVPLPTWLADHLLS
;
A
#
# COMPACT_ATOMS: atom_id res chain seq x y z
N MET A 1 -29.04 -40.31 33.64
CA MET A 1 -29.83 -39.74 32.52
C MET A 1 -29.58 -38.25 32.32
N ILE A 2 -29.63 -37.41 33.35
CA ILE A 2 -29.44 -35.95 33.22
C ILE A 2 -27.97 -35.57 32.92
N ASP A 3 -27.00 -36.26 33.51
CA ASP A 3 -25.56 -35.97 33.31
C ASP A 3 -25.04 -36.41 31.93
N GLU A 4 -25.61 -37.47 31.38
CA GLU A 4 -25.28 -37.99 30.05
C GLU A 4 -25.78 -37.03 28.95
N VAL A 5 -26.97 -36.48 29.13
CA VAL A 5 -27.54 -35.45 28.25
C VAL A 5 -26.77 -34.13 28.37
N ARG A 6 -26.32 -33.73 29.57
CA ARG A 6 -25.45 -32.55 29.76
C ARG A 6 -24.08 -32.71 29.10
N GLY A 7 -23.46 -33.90 29.21
CA GLY A 7 -22.16 -34.20 28.59
C GLY A 7 -22.19 -34.11 27.07
N ALA A 8 -23.34 -34.44 26.45
CA ALA A 8 -23.53 -34.31 25.01
C ALA A 8 -23.85 -32.87 24.58
N ILE A 9 -24.70 -32.12 25.30
CA ILE A 9 -25.20 -30.81 24.85
C ILE A 9 -24.20 -29.66 25.08
N LEU A 10 -23.44 -29.70 26.18
CA LEU A 10 -22.51 -28.64 26.55
C LEU A 10 -21.44 -28.31 25.48
N PRO A 11 -20.76 -29.29 24.84
CA PRO A 11 -19.78 -28.99 23.79
C PRO A 11 -20.40 -28.38 22.54
N PHE A 12 -21.65 -28.75 22.18
CA PHE A 12 -22.34 -28.12 21.04
C PHE A 12 -22.62 -26.64 21.32
N LEU A 13 -23.07 -26.29 22.53
CA LEU A 13 -23.30 -24.89 22.89
C LEU A 13 -22.01 -24.06 22.88
N ILE A 14 -20.89 -24.63 23.35
CA ILE A 14 -19.58 -23.99 23.32
C ILE A 14 -19.10 -23.81 21.87
N ALA A 15 -19.24 -24.83 21.03
CA ALA A 15 -18.85 -24.75 19.61
C ALA A 15 -19.66 -23.69 18.87
N ILE A 16 -20.98 -23.66 19.08
CA ILE A 16 -21.87 -22.65 18.50
C ILE A 16 -21.47 -21.25 18.98
N GLY A 17 -21.27 -21.07 20.29
CA GLY A 17 -20.82 -19.79 20.86
C GLY A 17 -19.47 -19.33 20.30
N GLY A 18 -18.53 -20.25 20.13
CA GLY A 18 -17.22 -19.98 19.53
C GLY A 18 -17.31 -19.53 18.07
N VAL A 19 -18.17 -20.19 17.27
CA VAL A 19 -18.41 -19.80 15.88
C VAL A 19 -19.04 -18.41 15.80
N TYR A 20 -20.08 -18.13 16.59
CA TYR A 20 -20.70 -16.80 16.62
C TYR A 20 -19.73 -15.71 17.11
N GLY A 21 -18.93 -15.99 18.14
CA GLY A 21 -17.90 -15.08 18.63
C GLY A 21 -16.85 -14.76 17.57
N LEU A 22 -16.36 -15.79 16.85
CA LEU A 22 -15.40 -15.62 15.76
C LEU A 22 -16.01 -14.78 14.63
N VAL A 23 -17.24 -15.05 14.23
CA VAL A 23 -17.94 -14.27 13.19
C VAL A 23 -18.07 -12.80 13.60
N LEU A 24 -18.46 -12.51 14.85
CA LEU A 24 -18.58 -11.13 15.34
C LEU A 24 -17.22 -10.40 15.36
N VAL A 25 -16.14 -11.07 15.74
CA VAL A 25 -14.79 -10.50 15.71
C VAL A 25 -14.35 -10.20 14.27
N LEU A 26 -14.56 -11.13 13.34
CA LEU A 26 -14.20 -10.93 11.93
C LEU A 26 -15.02 -9.80 11.29
N LEU A 27 -16.32 -9.71 11.60
CA LEU A 27 -17.18 -8.62 11.15
C LEU A 27 -16.72 -7.29 11.73
N GLY A 28 -16.47 -7.24 13.05
CA GLY A 28 -15.95 -6.03 13.71
C GLY A 28 -14.62 -5.59 13.13
N TRP A 29 -13.70 -6.52 12.87
CA TRP A 29 -12.42 -6.23 12.21
C TRP A 29 -12.61 -5.69 10.80
N LYS A 30 -13.48 -6.31 9.99
CA LYS A 30 -13.77 -5.84 8.63
C LYS A 30 -14.41 -4.45 8.64
N LEU A 31 -15.37 -4.18 9.52
CA LEU A 31 -15.98 -2.86 9.66
C LEU A 31 -14.95 -1.83 10.13
N GLY A 32 -14.10 -2.19 11.10
CA GLY A 32 -13.03 -1.33 11.59
C GLY A 32 -12.02 -0.99 10.51
N CYS A 33 -11.48 -2.00 9.81
CA CYS A 33 -10.58 -1.79 8.68
C CYS A 33 -11.24 -0.97 7.57
N TRP A 34 -12.51 -1.22 7.26
CA TRP A 34 -13.22 -0.45 6.24
C TRP A 34 -13.42 1.01 6.66
N HIS A 35 -13.74 1.24 7.93
CA HIS A 35 -13.85 2.59 8.48
C HIS A 35 -12.51 3.31 8.42
N PHE A 36 -11.44 2.72 8.95
CA PHE A 36 -10.10 3.30 8.88
C PHE A 36 -9.67 3.58 7.44
N PHE A 37 -9.96 2.65 6.52
CA PHE A 37 -9.70 2.85 5.10
C PHE A 37 -10.47 4.05 4.57
N LYS A 38 -11.77 4.19 4.86
CA LYS A 38 -12.58 5.31 4.37
C LYS A 38 -12.14 6.68 4.91
N TYR A 39 -11.64 6.73 6.15
CA TYR A 39 -11.26 8.00 6.80
C TYR A 39 -9.81 8.43 6.55
N HIS A 40 -8.90 7.48 6.37
CA HIS A 40 -7.47 7.77 6.17
C HIS A 40 -7.00 7.57 4.73
N SER A 41 -7.81 6.98 3.85
CA SER A 41 -7.47 6.92 2.42
C SER A 41 -7.94 8.18 1.72
N CYS A 42 -7.09 8.73 0.86
CA CYS A 42 -7.43 9.86 0.00
C CYS A 42 -8.34 9.47 -1.18
N ILE A 43 -9.17 8.44 -1.02
CA ILE A 43 -10.11 7.96 -2.06
C ILE A 43 -11.19 9.01 -2.39
N PRO A 44 -11.78 9.72 -1.41
CA PRO A 44 -12.70 10.83 -1.72
C PRO A 44 -12.06 11.92 -2.59
N GLU A 45 -10.75 12.09 -2.50
CA GLU A 45 -9.98 13.07 -3.26
C GLU A 45 -9.62 12.57 -4.67
N ILE A 46 -9.66 11.26 -4.94
CA ILE A 46 -9.49 10.69 -6.29
C ILE A 46 -10.58 11.20 -7.24
N GLU A 47 -11.82 11.35 -6.77
CA GLU A 47 -12.92 11.90 -7.57
C GLU A 47 -12.67 13.36 -8.01
N LYS A 48 -11.75 14.06 -7.34
CA LYS A 48 -11.32 15.43 -7.66
C LYS A 48 -9.98 15.48 -8.40
N MET A 49 -9.35 14.34 -8.67
CA MET A 49 -8.14 14.30 -9.50
C MET A 49 -8.52 14.66 -10.95
N GLY A 50 -7.80 15.61 -11.53
CA GLY A 50 -8.08 16.15 -12.87
C GLY A 50 -8.87 17.46 -12.90
N THR A 51 -9.45 17.92 -11.78
CA THR A 51 -9.92 19.31 -11.66
C THR A 51 -8.76 20.20 -11.27
N THR A 52 -7.82 20.39 -12.19
CA THR A 52 -6.61 21.18 -11.98
C THR A 52 -6.96 22.67 -11.85
N PRO A 53 -6.37 23.42 -10.90
CA PRO A 53 -6.33 24.88 -11.00
C PRO A 53 -5.71 25.27 -12.36
N SER A 54 -6.19 26.35 -12.96
CA SER A 54 -5.75 26.79 -14.30
C SER A 54 -4.22 26.75 -14.43
N LEU A 55 -3.73 26.40 -15.63
CA LEU A 55 -2.32 26.23 -16.02
C LEU A 55 -1.34 27.33 -15.51
N GLY A 56 -1.83 28.49 -15.07
CA GLY A 56 -1.05 29.57 -14.48
C GLY A 56 -0.72 29.44 -12.98
N GLN A 57 -1.20 28.40 -12.28
CA GLN A 57 -1.01 28.25 -10.81
C GLN A 57 -0.30 26.96 -10.38
N LYS A 58 0.40 26.25 -11.27
CA LYS A 58 1.25 25.13 -10.83
C LYS A 58 2.26 25.64 -9.79
N PRO A 59 2.23 25.17 -8.53
CA PRO A 59 3.26 25.53 -7.58
C PRO A 59 4.63 25.16 -8.17
N GLY A 60 5.55 26.13 -8.16
CA GLY A 60 6.93 25.85 -8.54
C GLY A 60 7.50 24.80 -7.59
N GLY A 61 7.80 23.61 -8.10
CA GLY A 61 8.28 22.51 -7.28
C GLY A 61 8.74 21.31 -8.10
N THR A 62 9.69 20.58 -7.52
CA THR A 62 10.21 19.29 -8.03
C THR A 62 9.81 18.20 -7.07
N VAL A 63 9.22 17.12 -7.58
CA VAL A 63 8.93 15.91 -6.80
C VAL A 63 9.85 14.78 -7.26
N VAL A 64 10.33 13.99 -6.30
CA VAL A 64 11.15 12.80 -6.55
C VAL A 64 10.38 11.58 -6.05
N ILE A 65 10.20 10.60 -6.92
CA ILE A 65 9.46 9.36 -6.67
C ILE A 65 10.45 8.21 -6.68
N CYS A 66 10.70 7.62 -5.52
CA CYS A 66 11.62 6.51 -5.37
C CYS A 66 10.87 5.18 -5.55
N GLY A 67 10.87 4.66 -6.78
CA GLY A 67 10.26 3.39 -7.16
C GLY A 67 9.48 3.50 -8.48
N GLY A 68 9.88 2.71 -9.49
CA GLY A 68 9.22 2.66 -10.81
C GLY A 68 8.11 1.59 -10.91
N SER A 69 7.62 1.10 -9.78
CA SER A 69 6.46 0.20 -9.77
C SER A 69 5.20 0.91 -10.29
N ILE A 70 4.14 0.15 -10.55
CA ILE A 70 2.85 0.72 -11.00
C ILE A 70 2.33 1.81 -10.05
N ALA A 71 2.57 1.67 -8.74
CA ALA A 71 2.20 2.68 -7.76
C ALA A 71 3.01 3.98 -7.93
N GLY A 72 4.32 3.86 -8.22
CA GLY A 72 5.18 5.01 -8.46
C GLY A 72 4.86 5.74 -9.77
N LEU A 73 4.54 4.99 -10.84
CA LEU A 73 4.12 5.57 -12.11
C LEU A 73 2.76 6.27 -12.01
N LEU A 74 1.79 5.68 -11.31
CA LEU A 74 0.50 6.33 -11.07
C LEU A 74 0.65 7.59 -10.21
N ALA A 75 1.51 7.54 -9.19
CA ALA A 75 1.85 8.73 -8.41
C ALA A 75 2.50 9.81 -9.30
N ALA A 76 3.41 9.43 -10.20
CA ALA A 76 4.07 10.35 -11.13
C ALA A 76 3.07 11.01 -12.09
N GLN A 77 2.11 10.24 -12.60
CA GLN A 77 1.04 10.73 -13.46
C GLN A 77 0.23 11.82 -12.75
N VAL A 78 -0.24 11.54 -11.53
CA VAL A 78 -0.98 12.53 -10.73
C VAL A 78 -0.09 13.74 -10.43
N CYS A 79 1.14 13.53 -9.97
CA CYS A 79 2.07 14.61 -9.67
C CYS A 79 2.41 15.48 -10.87
N SER A 80 2.38 14.93 -12.09
CA SER A 80 2.65 15.69 -13.32
C SER A 80 1.62 16.79 -13.57
N ASP A 81 0.42 16.69 -12.99
CA ASP A 81 -0.61 17.74 -13.07
C ASP A 81 -0.37 18.89 -12.07
N PHE A 82 0.38 18.65 -10.99
CA PHE A 82 0.59 19.61 -9.90
C PHE A 82 1.99 20.20 -9.85
N PHE A 83 3.02 19.45 -10.25
CA PHE A 83 4.42 19.87 -10.16
C PHE A 83 4.99 20.22 -11.53
N LYS A 84 6.06 21.04 -11.53
CA LYS A 84 6.77 21.41 -12.75
C LYS A 84 7.73 20.31 -13.19
N TYR A 85 8.40 19.67 -12.22
CA TYR A 85 9.36 18.60 -12.47
C TYR A 85 8.99 17.38 -11.64
N VAL A 86 8.91 16.22 -12.30
CA VAL A 86 8.65 14.92 -11.69
C VAL A 86 9.80 14.01 -12.07
N ILE A 87 10.54 13.52 -11.08
CA ILE A 87 11.71 12.65 -11.28
C ILE A 87 11.38 11.29 -10.67
N ILE A 88 11.46 10.22 -11.46
CA ILE A 88 11.31 8.85 -10.96
C ILE A 88 12.70 8.25 -10.82
N VAL A 89 13.01 7.71 -9.64
CA VAL A 89 14.25 7.00 -9.32
C VAL A 89 13.89 5.55 -9.07
N GLU A 90 14.24 4.67 -10.00
CA GLU A 90 14.06 3.24 -9.85
C GLU A 90 15.43 2.56 -9.75
N PRO A 91 15.71 1.79 -8.69
CA PRO A 91 16.86 0.91 -8.68
C PRO A 91 16.60 -0.21 -9.68
N GLU A 92 17.44 -0.27 -10.70
CA GLU A 92 17.40 -1.39 -11.64
C GLU A 92 17.65 -2.71 -10.91
N GLN A 93 16.89 -3.76 -11.23
CA GLN A 93 16.98 -5.07 -10.55
C GLN A 93 18.39 -5.69 -10.59
N TRP A 94 19.16 -5.39 -11.65
CA TRP A 94 20.54 -5.85 -11.83
C TRP A 94 21.57 -5.14 -10.93
N LEU A 95 21.21 -4.08 -10.20
CA LEU A 95 22.08 -3.46 -9.18
C LEU A 95 22.09 -4.26 -7.85
N THR A 96 21.23 -5.26 -7.72
CA THR A 96 21.07 -6.08 -6.51
C THR A 96 21.58 -7.51 -6.66
N SER A 97 21.92 -7.94 -7.89
CA SER A 97 22.58 -9.23 -8.14
C SER A 97 24.07 -9.14 -7.81
N GLU A 98 24.68 -10.19 -7.27
CA GLU A 98 26.14 -10.25 -7.01
C GLU A 98 27.00 -10.00 -8.27
N ASP A 99 26.41 -10.11 -9.45
CA ASP A 99 27.02 -9.85 -10.76
C ASP A 99 26.94 -8.38 -11.22
N VAL A 100 26.85 -7.38 -10.33
CA VAL A 100 26.97 -5.98 -10.77
C VAL A 100 28.39 -5.75 -11.27
N PRO A 101 28.62 -5.49 -12.57
CA PRO A 101 29.94 -5.08 -13.03
C PRO A 101 30.23 -3.75 -12.35
N LEU A 102 31.40 -3.63 -11.71
CA LEU A 102 31.84 -2.35 -11.15
C LEU A 102 31.64 -1.25 -12.20
N PRO A 103 31.15 -0.07 -11.81
CA PRO A 103 31.02 1.03 -12.73
C PRO A 103 32.36 1.22 -13.45
N THR A 104 32.34 1.36 -14.78
CA THR A 104 33.57 1.43 -15.60
C THR A 104 34.54 2.49 -15.09
N TRP A 105 34.02 3.65 -14.65
CA TRP A 105 34.80 4.73 -14.05
C TRP A 105 35.47 4.38 -12.71
N LEU A 106 34.91 3.41 -11.96
CA LEU A 106 35.51 2.90 -10.73
C LEU A 106 36.55 1.81 -11.03
N ALA A 107 36.32 1.00 -12.07
CA ALA A 107 37.29 0.02 -12.56
C ALA A 107 38.57 0.70 -13.08
N ASP A 108 38.42 1.84 -13.78
CA ASP A 108 39.54 2.62 -14.29
C ASP A 108 40.41 3.23 -13.17
N HIS A 109 39.82 3.57 -12.02
CA HIS A 109 40.52 4.17 -10.87
C HIS A 109 41.25 3.16 -9.98
N LEU A 110 40.86 1.87 -10.04
CA LEU A 110 41.49 0.79 -9.25
C LEU A 110 42.65 0.11 -9.99
N LEU A 111 42.78 0.36 -11.30
CA LEU A 111 43.82 -0.20 -12.17
C LEU A 111 44.91 0.82 -12.59
N SER A 112 44.84 2.05 -12.06
CA SER A 112 45.84 3.13 -12.23
C SER A 112 46.62 3.37 -10.95
#